data_AF-A0A9J9GHC7-F1
#
_entry.id   AF-A0A9J9GHC7-F1
#
_cell.length_a   1.000
_cell.length_b   1.000
_cell.length_c   1.000
_cell.angle_alpha   90.00
_cell.angle_beta   90.00
_cell.angle_gamma   90.00
#
_symmetry.space_group_name_H-M   'P 1'
#
loop_
_entity.id
_entity.type
_entity.pdbx_description
1 polymer ?
#
loop_
_entity_poly.entity_id
_entity_poly.type
_entity_poly.pdbx_seq_one_letter_code
_entity_poly.pdbx_strand_id
1 'polypeptide(L)'
;MSNINNQALREAAAKFRETFAAHCQNPKNYDALDAWDKATSEFASVVNNDELNIIASLLDEMETEEGYRKGAFLACSRWHDKFREAEAKLEAAEKHIAELEKREPDLYLCRVVRNGEDVYSPCGKDYPRGRGYYAAGISVKGE
;
A
#
# COMPACT_ATOMS: atom_id res chain seq x y z
N MET A 1 28.53 25.68 13.11
CA MET A 1 27.25 25.00 13.35
C MET A 1 27.47 24.09 14.55
N SER A 2 26.74 24.31 15.65
CA SER A 2 26.78 23.42 16.81
C SER A 2 26.35 22.02 16.34
N ASN A 3 27.15 21.00 16.65
CA ASN A 3 26.84 19.62 16.31
C ASN A 3 25.96 19.07 17.44
N ILE A 4 24.68 19.45 17.42
CA ILE A 4 23.73 19.12 18.48
C ILE A 4 23.51 17.61 18.48
N ASN A 5 23.89 16.95 19.58
CA ASN A 5 23.69 15.52 19.74
C ASN A 5 22.32 15.24 20.36
N ASN A 6 21.28 15.20 19.52
CA ASN A 6 19.90 14.97 19.97
C ASN A 6 19.72 13.61 20.66
N GLN A 7 20.56 12.60 20.37
CA GLN A 7 20.53 11.32 21.07
C GLN A 7 21.02 11.46 22.52
N ALA A 8 22.17 12.08 22.74
CA ALA A 8 22.70 12.34 24.09
C ALA A 8 21.75 13.21 24.91
N LEU A 9 21.12 14.21 24.27
CA LEU A 9 20.10 15.06 24.91
C LEU A 9 18.90 14.24 25.37
N ARG A 10 18.40 13.31 24.54
CA ARG A 10 17.26 12.43 24.87
C ARG A 10 17.59 11.49 26.03
N GLU A 11 18.78 10.91 26.05
CA GLU A 11 19.24 10.01 27.11
C GLU A 11 19.38 10.75 28.45
N ALA A 12 20.05 11.91 28.44
CA ALA A 12 20.21 12.73 29.64
C ALA A 12 18.86 13.25 30.16
N ALA A 13 17.96 13.69 29.28
CA ALA A 13 16.61 14.12 29.66
C ALA A 13 15.77 12.96 30.21
N ALA A 14 15.93 11.72 29.71
CA ALA A 14 15.26 10.55 30.26
C ALA A 14 15.74 10.24 31.68
N LYS A 15 17.06 10.21 31.89
CA LYS A 15 17.68 9.97 33.20
C LYS A 15 17.29 11.05 34.23
N PHE A 16 17.26 12.32 33.82
CA PHE A 16 16.78 13.41 34.65
C PHE A 16 15.32 13.20 35.08
N ARG A 17 14.42 12.88 34.15
CA ARG A 17 12.99 12.66 34.46
C ARG A 17 12.78 11.49 35.40
N GLU A 18 13.50 10.40 35.20
CA GLU A 18 13.40 9.20 36.03
C GLU A 18 13.88 9.46 37.46
N THR A 19 15.08 10.04 37.61
CA THR A 19 15.66 10.34 38.93
C THR A 19 14.86 11.41 39.68
N PHE A 20 14.35 12.43 38.97
CA PHE A 20 13.44 13.42 39.54
C PHE A 20 12.13 12.81 40.03
N ALA A 21 11.54 11.88 39.27
CA ALA A 21 10.34 11.18 39.69
C ALA A 21 10.60 10.30 40.93
N ALA A 22 11.74 9.61 40.99
CA ALA A 22 12.15 8.83 42.15
C ALA A 22 12.35 9.70 43.40
N HIS A 23 12.98 10.87 43.25
CA HIS A 23 13.10 11.85 44.34
C HIS A 23 11.73 12.35 44.80
N CYS A 24 10.82 12.68 43.87
CA CYS A 24 9.46 13.12 44.20
C CYS A 24 8.67 12.08 45.02
N GLN A 25 8.87 10.79 44.76
CA GLN A 25 8.21 9.70 45.49
C GLN A 25 8.73 9.52 46.91
N ASN A 26 10.01 9.82 47.16
CA ASN A 26 10.61 9.75 48.49
C ASN A 26 11.64 10.88 48.71
N PRO A 27 11.18 12.11 49.02
CA PRO A 27 12.05 13.29 49.04
C PRO A 27 13.14 13.29 50.11
N LYS A 28 13.01 12.43 51.14
CA LYS A 28 14.01 12.29 52.22
C LYS A 28 15.06 11.22 51.92
N ASN A 29 14.94 10.52 50.81
CA ASN A 29 15.93 9.53 50.39
C ASN A 29 17.15 10.26 49.82
N TYR A 30 18.28 10.18 50.53
CA TYR A 30 19.54 10.78 50.13
C TYR A 30 20.10 10.20 48.82
N ASP A 31 19.93 8.90 48.58
CA ASP A 31 20.41 8.26 47.35
C ASP A 31 19.61 8.77 46.13
N ALA A 32 18.31 9.00 46.30
CA ALA A 32 17.46 9.55 45.26
C ALA A 32 17.79 11.02 44.96
N LEU A 33 18.14 11.80 45.99
CA LEU A 33 18.60 13.18 45.84
C LEU A 33 19.94 13.26 45.11
N ASP A 34 20.94 12.46 45.52
CA ASP A 34 22.27 12.40 44.88
C ASP A 34 22.17 11.94 43.41
N ALA A 35 21.31 10.96 43.12
CA ALA A 35 21.06 10.50 41.75
C ALA A 35 20.44 11.62 40.88
N TRP A 36 19.51 12.40 41.43
CA TRP A 36 18.89 13.52 40.74
C TRP A 36 19.86 14.68 40.50
N ASP A 37 20.70 15.02 41.48
CA ASP A 37 21.71 16.08 41.34
C ASP A 37 22.75 15.73 40.26
N LYS A 38 23.19 14.46 40.21
CA LYS A 38 24.08 13.95 39.16
C LYS A 38 23.43 14.03 37.79
N ALA A 39 22.19 13.55 37.66
CA ALA A 39 21.45 13.61 36.39
C ALA A 39 21.19 15.05 35.94
N THR A 40 20.95 15.98 36.87
CA THR A 40 20.79 17.41 36.58
C THR A 40 22.08 18.02 36.05
N SER A 41 23.22 17.70 36.66
CA SER A 41 24.54 18.17 36.22
C SER A 41 24.92 17.63 34.84
N GLU A 42 24.66 16.34 34.60
CA GLU A 42 24.86 15.70 33.29
C GLU A 42 23.98 16.35 32.23
N PHE A 43 22.68 16.57 32.51
CA PHE A 43 21.77 17.20 31.55
C PHE A 43 22.16 18.65 31.25
N ALA A 44 22.52 19.44 32.27
CA ALA A 44 23.01 20.79 32.08
C ALA A 44 24.31 20.83 31.25
N SER A 45 25.21 19.86 31.42
CA SER A 45 26.42 19.74 30.61
C SER A 45 26.13 19.41 29.15
N VAL A 46 25.07 18.65 28.86
CA VAL A 46 24.67 18.36 27.47
C VAL A 46 23.99 19.57 26.83
N VAL A 47 23.19 20.32 27.60
CA VAL A 47 22.57 21.56 27.14
C VAL A 47 23.61 22.64 26.86
N ASN A 48 24.63 22.77 27.72
CA ASN A 48 25.81 23.62 27.51
C ASN A 48 25.50 25.08 27.09
N ASN A 49 24.44 25.68 27.63
CA ASN A 49 23.92 27.01 27.25
C ASN A 49 23.59 27.14 25.74
N ASP A 50 23.20 26.02 25.11
CA ASP A 50 22.87 25.93 23.69
C ASP A 50 21.35 25.78 23.47
N GLU A 51 20.52 26.25 24.42
CA GLU A 51 19.07 26.01 24.47
C GLU A 51 18.37 26.45 23.18
N LEU A 52 18.75 27.61 22.62
CA LEU A 52 18.11 28.15 21.42
C LEU A 52 18.37 27.27 20.20
N ASN A 53 19.59 26.76 20.04
CA ASN A 53 19.92 25.90 18.91
C ASN A 53 19.30 24.51 19.10
N ILE A 54 19.26 24.00 20.33
CA ILE A 54 18.55 22.77 20.68
C ILE A 54 17.06 22.88 20.34
N ILE A 55 16.40 23.97 20.76
CA ILE A 55 14.99 24.22 20.46
C ILE A 55 14.76 24.30 18.95
N ALA A 56 15.59 25.04 18.22
CA ALA A 56 15.49 25.12 16.76
C ALA A 56 15.62 23.74 16.11
N SER A 57 16.61 22.94 16.51
CA SER A 57 16.81 21.59 15.97
C SER A 57 15.64 20.65 16.28
N LEU A 58 15.06 20.73 17.48
CA LEU A 58 13.92 19.89 17.86
C LEU A 58 12.65 20.29 17.09
N LEU A 59 12.45 21.59 16.82
CA LEU A 59 11.35 22.07 15.99
C LEU A 59 11.49 21.60 14.53
N ASP A 60 12.70 21.69 13.95
CA ASP A 60 12.98 21.19 12.60
C ASP A 60 12.71 19.67 12.49
N GLU A 61 13.11 18.88 13.50
CA GLU A 61 12.79 17.44 13.57
C GLU A 61 11.27 17.20 13.60
N MET A 62 10.54 17.96 14.44
CA MET A 62 9.08 17.83 14.55
C MET A 62 8.36 18.18 13.25
N GLU A 63 8.73 19.28 12.59
CA GLU A 63 8.15 19.70 11.33
C GLU A 63 8.40 18.68 10.22
N THR A 64 9.61 18.10 10.19
CA THR A 64 9.99 17.05 9.24
C THR A 64 9.15 15.78 9.44
N GLU A 65 9.02 15.30 10.68
CA GLU A 65 8.18 14.14 11.02
C GLU A 65 6.70 14.38 10.73
N GLU A 66 6.19 15.60 11.00
CA GLU A 66 4.83 15.96 10.61
C GLU A 66 4.64 15.95 9.09
N GLY A 67 5.62 16.45 8.34
CA GLY A 67 5.64 16.42 6.88
C GLY A 67 5.58 14.99 6.36
N TYR A 68 6.41 14.09 6.88
CA TYR A 68 6.40 12.68 6.53
C TYR A 68 5.07 12.00 6.85
N ARG A 69 4.51 12.24 8.04
CA ARG A 69 3.22 11.67 8.45
C ARG A 69 2.08 12.14 7.55
N LYS A 70 2.02 13.44 7.23
CA LYS A 70 1.03 14.00 6.30
C LYS A 70 1.19 13.42 4.89
N GLY A 71 2.43 13.29 4.41
CA GLY A 71 2.75 12.67 3.12
C GLY A 71 2.32 11.20 3.05
N ALA A 72 2.63 10.42 4.08
CA ALA A 72 2.24 9.01 4.18
C ALA A 72 0.71 8.84 4.21
N PHE A 73 0.00 9.70 4.93
CA PHE A 73 -1.46 9.71 4.94
C PHE A 73 -2.04 9.99 3.54
N LEU A 74 -1.58 11.04 2.87
CA LEU A 74 -2.02 11.38 1.50
C LEU A 74 -1.75 10.25 0.51
N ALA A 75 -0.58 9.62 0.60
CA ALA A 75 -0.24 8.47 -0.23
C ALA A 75 -1.15 7.27 0.04
N CYS A 76 -1.45 6.98 1.31
CA CYS A 76 -2.36 5.92 1.72
C CYS A 76 -3.79 6.18 1.19
N SER A 77 -4.32 7.38 1.39
CA SER A 77 -5.65 7.77 0.86
C SER A 77 -5.71 7.60 -0.65
N ARG A 78 -4.67 8.05 -1.38
CA ARG A 78 -4.61 7.91 -2.83
C ARG A 78 -4.59 6.44 -3.28
N TRP A 79 -3.84 5.60 -2.59
CA TRP A 79 -3.80 4.16 -2.87
C TRP A 79 -5.13 3.48 -2.55
N HIS A 80 -5.76 3.87 -1.45
CA HIS A 80 -7.07 3.37 -1.04
C HIS A 80 -8.14 3.68 -2.10
N ASP A 81 -8.17 4.90 -2.65
CA ASP A 81 -9.11 5.27 -3.72
C ASP A 81 -8.88 4.46 -4.99
N LYS A 82 -7.61 4.32 -5.42
CA LYS A 82 -7.26 3.48 -6.57
C LYS A 82 -7.65 2.02 -6.38
N PHE A 83 -7.49 1.50 -5.16
CA PHE A 83 -7.85 0.13 -4.84
C PHE A 83 -9.37 -0.06 -4.97
N ARG A 84 -10.17 0.86 -4.42
CA ARG A 84 -11.63 0.82 -4.60
C ARG A 84 -12.07 0.95 -6.06
N GLU A 85 -11.44 1.81 -6.84
CA GLU A 85 -11.72 1.89 -8.27
C GLU A 85 -11.40 0.57 -9.00
N ALA A 86 -10.30 -0.10 -8.62
CA ALA A 86 -9.91 -1.38 -9.19
C ALA A 86 -10.88 -2.50 -8.79
N GLU A 87 -11.29 -2.56 -7.52
CA GLU A 87 -12.29 -3.51 -7.03
C GLU A 87 -13.63 -3.34 -7.76
N ALA A 88 -14.11 -2.09 -7.92
CA ALA A 88 -15.34 -1.82 -8.65
C ALA A 88 -15.26 -2.27 -10.13
N LYS A 89 -14.11 -2.06 -10.78
CA LYS A 89 -13.87 -2.54 -12.15
C LYS A 89 -13.81 -4.06 -12.22
N LEU A 90 -13.19 -4.70 -11.24
CA LEU A 90 -13.09 -6.16 -11.14
C LEU A 90 -14.49 -6.77 -10.99
N GLU A 91 -15.29 -6.26 -10.06
CA GLU A 91 -16.65 -6.72 -9.83
C GLU A 91 -17.52 -6.55 -11.09
N ALA A 92 -17.39 -5.43 -11.80
CA ALA A 92 -18.10 -5.20 -13.06
C ALA A 92 -17.66 -6.19 -14.16
N ALA A 93 -16.36 -6.48 -14.27
CA ALA A 93 -15.82 -7.44 -15.23
C ALA A 93 -16.28 -8.87 -14.90
N GLU A 94 -16.25 -9.28 -13.64
CA GLU A 94 -16.73 -10.58 -13.18
C GLU A 94 -18.22 -10.78 -13.47
N LYS A 95 -19.04 -9.75 -13.21
CA LYS A 95 -20.46 -9.75 -13.57
C LYS A 95 -20.66 -9.92 -15.08
N HIS A 96 -19.87 -9.21 -15.88
CA HIS A 96 -19.95 -9.30 -17.33
C HIS A 96 -19.54 -10.68 -17.85
N ILE A 97 -18.47 -11.28 -17.31
CA ILE A 97 -18.07 -12.65 -17.65
C ILE A 97 -19.18 -13.64 -17.29
N ALA A 98 -19.73 -13.55 -16.08
CA ALA A 98 -20.81 -14.43 -15.65
C ALA A 98 -22.09 -14.29 -16.50
N GLU A 99 -22.35 -13.11 -17.06
CA GLU A 99 -23.41 -12.89 -18.04
C GLU A 99 -23.08 -13.56 -19.39
N LEU A 100 -21.86 -13.38 -19.89
CA LEU A 100 -21.40 -13.99 -21.14
C LEU A 100 -21.38 -15.52 -21.07
N GLU A 101 -20.98 -16.10 -19.93
CA GLU A 101 -20.97 -17.56 -19.72
C GLU A 101 -22.37 -18.17 -19.71
N LYS A 102 -23.39 -17.43 -19.28
CA LYS A 102 -24.79 -17.87 -19.32
C LYS A 102 -25.41 -17.75 -20.70
N ARG A 103 -24.83 -16.93 -21.57
CA ARG A 103 -25.37 -16.70 -22.91
C ARG A 103 -25.05 -17.89 -23.79
N GLU A 104 -26.06 -18.44 -24.45
CA GLU A 104 -25.82 -19.45 -25.49
C GLU A 104 -24.95 -18.82 -26.59
N PRO A 105 -23.89 -19.52 -27.05
CA PRO A 105 -23.04 -19.00 -28.09
C PRO A 105 -23.85 -18.81 -29.37
N ASP A 106 -23.81 -17.60 -29.92
CA ASP A 106 -24.49 -17.27 -31.19
C ASP A 106 -23.98 -18.15 -32.36
N LEU A 107 -22.75 -18.67 -32.23
CA LEU A 107 -22.10 -19.61 -33.14
C LEU A 107 -21.34 -20.71 -32.35
N TYR A 108 -21.57 -21.97 -32.69
CA TYR A 108 -20.93 -23.14 -32.10
C TYR A 108 -20.60 -24.19 -33.17
N LEU A 109 -19.60 -25.04 -32.91
CA LEU A 109 -19.21 -26.12 -33.82
C LEU A 109 -19.96 -27.41 -33.50
N CYS A 110 -20.67 -27.96 -34.48
CA CYS A 110 -21.26 -29.31 -34.39
C CYS A 110 -20.37 -30.33 -35.10
N ARG A 111 -20.10 -31.46 -34.44
CA ARG A 111 -19.54 -32.65 -35.10
C ARG A 111 -20.56 -33.21 -36.08
N VAL A 112 -20.14 -33.45 -37.31
CA VAL A 112 -20.92 -34.09 -38.37
C VAL A 112 -20.02 -35.08 -39.11
N VAL A 113 -20.59 -36.19 -39.57
CA VAL A 113 -19.86 -37.18 -40.38
C VAL A 113 -20.07 -36.86 -41.85
N ARG A 114 -18.98 -36.64 -42.59
CA ARG A 114 -19.01 -36.46 -44.06
C ARG A 114 -18.00 -37.41 -44.69
N ASN A 115 -18.45 -38.23 -45.64
CA ASN A 115 -17.61 -39.20 -46.34
C ASN A 115 -16.82 -40.16 -45.41
N GLY A 116 -17.36 -40.47 -44.23
CA GLY A 116 -16.69 -41.33 -43.24
C GLY A 116 -15.69 -40.60 -42.33
N GLU A 117 -15.50 -39.29 -42.51
CA GLU A 117 -14.63 -38.47 -41.67
C GLU A 117 -15.44 -37.61 -40.69
N ASP A 118 -14.90 -37.43 -39.49
CA ASP A 118 -15.42 -36.51 -38.49
C ASP A 118 -14.99 -35.08 -38.81
N VAL A 119 -15.95 -34.22 -39.14
CA VAL A 119 -15.71 -32.80 -39.39
C VAL A 119 -16.58 -31.93 -38.48
N TYR A 120 -16.13 -30.70 -38.21
CA TYR A 120 -16.85 -29.75 -37.39
C TYR A 120 -17.44 -28.64 -38.26
N SER A 121 -18.75 -28.41 -38.17
CA SER A 121 -19.46 -27.40 -38.95
C SER A 121 -19.97 -26.27 -38.04
N PRO A 122 -19.82 -24.99 -38.43
CA PRO A 122 -20.45 -23.87 -37.73
C PRO A 122 -21.98 -24.00 -37.73
N CYS A 123 -22.59 -23.80 -36.58
CA CYS A 123 -24.03 -23.89 -36.28
C CYS A 123 -24.40 -22.75 -35.32
N GLY A 124 -25.62 -22.23 -35.34
CA GLY A 124 -25.96 -21.04 -34.55
C GLY A 124 -27.33 -20.46 -34.91
N LYS A 125 -27.67 -19.31 -34.32
CA LYS A 125 -28.95 -18.60 -34.58
C LYS A 125 -29.17 -18.32 -36.06
N ASP A 126 -28.09 -17.93 -36.76
CA ASP A 126 -28.09 -17.66 -38.21
C ASP A 126 -27.65 -18.87 -39.05
N TYR A 127 -27.25 -19.98 -38.41
CA TYR A 127 -26.73 -21.20 -39.05
C TYR A 127 -27.48 -22.44 -38.53
N PRO A 128 -28.73 -22.68 -38.96
CA PRO A 128 -29.51 -23.83 -38.50
C PRO A 128 -28.85 -25.15 -38.91
N ARG A 129 -28.83 -26.13 -37.96
CA ARG A 129 -28.20 -27.45 -38.14
C ARG A 129 -28.57 -28.07 -39.49
N GLY A 130 -27.56 -28.54 -40.22
CA GLY A 130 -27.77 -29.38 -41.41
C GLY A 130 -27.87 -28.63 -42.75
N ARG A 131 -27.86 -27.29 -42.79
CA ARG A 131 -27.59 -26.59 -44.07
C ARG A 131 -26.08 -26.48 -44.28
N GLY A 132 -25.53 -27.44 -45.02
CA GLY A 132 -24.19 -27.29 -45.59
C GLY A 132 -24.20 -26.13 -46.57
N TYR A 133 -23.68 -24.98 -46.17
CA TYR A 133 -23.35 -23.92 -47.10
C TYR A 133 -22.00 -24.27 -47.71
N TYR A 134 -22.01 -24.63 -48.98
CA TYR A 134 -20.79 -24.66 -49.77
C TYR A 134 -20.27 -23.22 -49.77
N ALA A 135 -19.11 -22.95 -49.16
CA ALA A 135 -18.31 -21.85 -49.65
C ALA A 135 -18.08 -22.17 -51.11
N ALA A 136 -18.68 -21.39 -52.02
CA ALA A 136 -18.47 -21.55 -53.44
C ALA A 136 -16.96 -21.58 -53.64
N GLY A 137 -16.43 -22.77 -53.92
CA GLY A 137 -15.01 -22.94 -54.18
C GLY A 137 -14.69 -21.95 -55.28
N ILE A 138 -13.79 -21.02 -55.00
CA ILE A 138 -13.20 -20.18 -56.03
C ILE A 138 -12.61 -21.19 -57.01
N SER A 139 -13.31 -21.41 -58.13
CA SER A 139 -12.82 -22.17 -59.25
C SER A 139 -11.68 -21.34 -59.81
N VAL A 140 -10.47 -21.60 -59.33
CA VAL A 140 -9.26 -21.26 -60.08
C VAL A 140 -9.26 -22.26 -61.23
N LYS A 141 -9.91 -21.89 -62.33
CA LYS A 141 -9.72 -22.58 -63.60
C LYS A 141 -8.25 -22.42 -63.96
N GLY A 142 -7.55 -23.54 -64.07
CA GLY A 142 -6.25 -23.57 -64.70
C GLY A 142 -6.40 -23.21 -66.18
N GLU A 143 -5.55 -22.29 -66.61
CA GLU A 143 -5.06 -22.17 -67.98
C GLU A 143 -3.57 -22.55 -67.98
#